data_AF-G9MWP6-F1
#
_entry.id   AF-G9MWP6-F1
#
_cell.length_a   1.000
_cell.length_b   1.000
_cell.length_c   1.000
_cell.angle_alpha   90.00
_cell.angle_beta   90.00
_cell.angle_gamma   90.00
#
_symmetry.space_group_name_H-M   'P 1'
#
loop_
_entity.id
_entity.type
_entity.pdbx_description
1 polymer ?
#
loop_
_entity_poly.entity_id
_entity_poly.type
_entity_poly.pdbx_seq_one_letter_code
_entity_poly.pdbx_strand_id
1 'polypeptide(L)'
;MDVSRQLHVPTLPLMMELAPWRTKNEHRLTVIRENPINNAFEAFRTSFALARKEKNLAKDLDVLDTIDKLDQDVFQDLSIDLLTTIVGLRAPRKLHSVGIGKNLSIDIARLLLAVNSDDFDFATIKTLFIAVLERKPDKEIWDWVYDAVSPNPFAPHKSRLASVKDTPEQ
;
A
#
# COMPACT_ATOMS: atom_id res chain seq x y z
N MET A 1 -14.13 30.49 -48.06
CA MET A 1 -13.16 29.55 -47.47
C MET A 1 -13.44 29.52 -45.98
N ASP A 2 -14.24 28.57 -45.53
CA ASP A 2 -14.55 28.38 -44.11
C ASP A 2 -14.18 26.94 -43.76
N VAL A 3 -13.15 26.78 -42.94
CA VAL A 3 -12.68 25.48 -42.45
C VAL A 3 -13.17 25.35 -41.02
N SER A 4 -14.44 24.99 -40.88
CA SER A 4 -15.02 24.56 -39.61
C SER A 4 -14.29 23.31 -39.13
N ARG A 5 -13.32 23.49 -38.22
CA ARG A 5 -12.73 22.41 -37.44
C ARG A 5 -13.80 21.83 -36.53
N GLN A 6 -14.42 20.73 -36.94
CA GLN A 6 -15.20 19.89 -36.05
C GLN A 6 -14.28 19.36 -34.95
N LEU A 7 -14.43 19.91 -33.74
CA LEU A 7 -13.91 19.30 -32.53
C LEU A 7 -14.76 18.04 -32.30
N HIS A 8 -14.22 16.89 -32.72
CA HIS A 8 -14.81 15.59 -32.42
C HIS A 8 -14.72 15.37 -30.91
N VAL A 9 -15.84 15.58 -30.22
CA VAL A 9 -15.98 15.24 -28.79
C VAL A 9 -16.07 13.72 -28.71
N PRO A 10 -15.09 13.01 -28.12
CA PRO A 10 -15.14 11.56 -28.04
C PRO A 10 -16.35 11.13 -27.20
N THR A 11 -17.10 10.14 -27.70
CA THR A 11 -18.23 9.55 -26.98
C THR A 11 -17.78 8.91 -25.65
N LEU A 12 -18.63 9.04 -24.62
CA LEU A 12 -18.43 8.55 -23.24
C LEU A 12 -17.72 7.18 -23.09
N PRO A 13 -18.03 6.13 -23.91
CA PRO A 13 -17.32 4.85 -23.80
C PRO A 13 -15.81 4.94 -24.08
N LEU A 14 -15.42 5.76 -25.05
CA LEU A 14 -14.00 5.96 -25.42
C LEU A 14 -13.25 6.78 -24.35
N MET A 15 -13.94 7.69 -23.67
CA MET A 15 -13.39 8.44 -22.54
C MET A 15 -13.13 7.55 -21.32
N MET A 16 -13.98 6.54 -21.08
CA MET A 16 -13.76 5.56 -20.01
C MET A 16 -12.62 4.58 -20.34
N GLU A 17 -12.43 4.26 -21.63
CA GLU A 17 -11.34 3.39 -22.09
C GLU A 17 -9.96 4.06 -21.96
N LEU A 18 -9.89 5.37 -22.18
CA LEU A 18 -8.65 6.17 -22.10
C LEU A 18 -8.47 6.92 -20.76
N ALA A 19 -9.25 6.58 -19.73
CA ALA A 19 -9.22 7.32 -18.48
C ALA A 19 -7.85 7.20 -17.76
N PRO A 20 -7.23 8.30 -17.31
CA PRO A 20 -5.90 8.29 -16.70
C PRO A 20 -5.73 7.38 -15.47
N TRP A 21 -6.81 7.12 -14.73
CA TRP A 21 -6.78 6.21 -13.58
C TRP A 21 -6.73 4.74 -14.01
N ARG A 22 -7.31 4.38 -15.16
CA ARG A 22 -7.28 3.01 -15.71
C ARG A 22 -5.86 2.68 -16.15
N THR A 23 -5.24 3.55 -16.94
CA THR A 23 -3.86 3.38 -17.42
C THR A 23 -2.85 3.33 -16.28
N LYS A 24 -3.00 4.15 -15.24
CA LYS A 24 -2.19 4.08 -14.01
C LYS A 24 -2.33 2.73 -13.30
N ASN A 25 -3.54 2.18 -13.21
CA ASN A 25 -3.78 0.91 -12.53
C ASN A 25 -3.24 -0.28 -13.35
N GLU A 26 -3.38 -0.24 -14.68
CA GLU A 26 -2.80 -1.25 -15.60
C GLU A 26 -1.26 -1.25 -15.57
N HIS A 27 -0.64 -0.08 -15.61
CA HIS A 27 0.81 0.06 -15.46
C HIS A 27 1.28 -0.50 -14.11
N ARG A 28 0.58 -0.14 -13.03
CA ARG A 28 0.88 -0.66 -11.69
C ARG A 28 0.83 -2.19 -11.64
N LEU A 29 -0.25 -2.80 -12.13
CA LEU A 29 -0.38 -4.27 -12.15
C LEU A 29 0.73 -4.94 -12.99
N THR A 30 1.10 -4.33 -14.11
CA THR A 30 2.21 -4.81 -14.96
C THR A 30 3.53 -4.78 -14.20
N VAL A 31 3.86 -3.66 -13.56
CA VAL A 31 5.07 -3.52 -12.75
C VAL A 31 5.12 -4.53 -11.61
N ILE A 32 4.00 -4.73 -10.89
CA ILE A 32 3.93 -5.70 -9.79
C ILE A 32 4.19 -7.11 -10.30
N ARG A 33 3.54 -7.51 -11.40
CA ARG A 33 3.71 -8.84 -12.00
C ARG A 33 5.15 -9.09 -12.47
N GLU A 34 5.81 -8.08 -13.03
CA GLU A 34 7.20 -8.20 -13.52
C GLU A 34 8.25 -8.11 -12.41
N ASN A 35 7.86 -7.65 -11.22
CA ASN A 35 8.78 -7.41 -10.11
C ASN A 35 8.16 -7.97 -8.82
N PRO A 36 7.93 -9.30 -8.75
CA PRO A 36 7.30 -9.92 -7.60
C PRO A 36 8.12 -9.74 -6.32
N ILE A 37 7.43 -9.68 -5.19
CA ILE A 37 8.03 -9.52 -3.86
C ILE A 37 8.83 -10.77 -3.46
N ASN A 38 8.34 -11.96 -3.83
CA ASN A 38 8.93 -13.25 -3.47
C ASN A 38 9.17 -13.35 -1.95
N ASN A 39 10.37 -13.77 -1.56
CA ASN A 39 10.77 -14.02 -0.17
C ASN A 39 11.40 -12.79 0.50
N ALA A 40 11.23 -11.59 -0.05
CA ALA A 40 11.88 -10.38 0.46
C ALA A 40 11.56 -10.12 1.95
N PHE A 41 10.39 -10.54 2.43
CA PHE A 41 9.95 -10.31 3.81
C PHE A 41 10.32 -11.43 4.80
N GLU A 42 11.07 -12.46 4.42
CA GLU A 42 11.41 -13.56 5.35
C GLU A 42 12.27 -13.10 6.53
N ALA A 43 13.20 -12.17 6.30
CA ALA A 43 13.99 -11.57 7.38
C ALA A 43 13.09 -10.83 8.38
N PHE A 44 12.21 -9.94 7.88
CA PHE A 44 11.22 -9.23 8.69
C PHE A 44 10.29 -10.18 9.48
N ARG A 45 9.77 -11.24 8.85
CA ARG A 45 8.93 -12.26 9.51
C ARG A 45 9.68 -12.96 10.64
N THR A 46 10.98 -13.20 10.45
CA THR A 46 11.86 -13.78 11.48
C THR A 46 12.04 -12.80 12.63
N SER A 47 12.32 -11.52 12.37
CA SER A 47 12.40 -10.47 13.40
C SER A 47 11.12 -10.38 14.23
N PHE A 48 9.94 -10.37 13.58
CA PHE A 48 8.65 -10.35 14.27
C PHE A 48 8.44 -11.59 15.17
N ALA A 49 8.81 -12.78 14.67
CA ALA A 49 8.70 -14.01 15.47
C ALA A 49 9.62 -14.01 16.70
N LEU A 50 10.80 -13.37 16.60
CA LEU A 50 11.71 -13.18 17.72
C LEU A 50 11.14 -12.20 18.75
N ALA A 51 10.67 -11.02 18.31
CA ALA A 51 10.05 -10.02 19.18
C ALA A 51 8.87 -10.61 19.97
N ARG A 52 8.01 -11.39 19.31
CA ARG A 52 6.92 -12.13 19.95
C ARG A 52 7.42 -13.07 21.04
N LYS A 53 8.48 -13.83 20.76
CA LYS A 53 9.07 -14.81 21.68
C LYS A 53 9.66 -14.12 22.90
N GLU A 54 10.35 -13.00 22.72
CA GLU A 54 10.95 -12.22 23.81
C GLU A 54 9.87 -11.66 24.75
N LYS A 55 8.71 -11.29 24.21
CA LYS A 55 7.52 -10.91 25.00
C LYS A 55 6.76 -12.07 25.62
N ASN A 56 7.20 -13.32 25.44
CA ASN A 56 6.52 -14.53 25.89
C ASN A 56 5.05 -14.60 25.44
N LEU A 57 4.74 -14.06 24.26
CA LEU A 57 3.39 -14.09 23.71
C LEU A 57 3.11 -15.47 23.10
N ALA A 58 1.94 -16.02 23.40
CA ALA A 58 1.49 -17.31 22.86
C ALA A 58 1.51 -17.28 21.34
N LYS A 59 1.84 -18.40 20.67
CA LYS A 59 2.04 -18.49 19.19
C LYS A 59 0.76 -18.41 18.36
N ASP A 60 -0.37 -18.70 18.98
CA ASP A 60 -1.73 -18.68 18.44
C ASP A 60 -2.43 -17.34 18.64
N LEU A 61 -1.85 -16.43 19.44
CA LEU A 61 -2.34 -15.06 19.56
C LEU A 61 -2.44 -14.40 18.19
N ASP A 62 -3.52 -13.65 17.98
CA ASP A 62 -3.76 -12.92 16.74
C ASP A 62 -2.61 -11.93 16.45
N VAL A 63 -2.38 -11.62 15.17
CA VAL A 63 -1.30 -10.72 14.75
C VAL A 63 -1.54 -9.31 15.28
N LEU A 64 -2.78 -8.81 15.23
CA LEU A 64 -3.13 -7.48 15.74
C LEU A 64 -2.93 -7.43 17.26
N ASP A 65 -3.42 -8.43 17.99
CA ASP A 65 -3.22 -8.54 19.44
C ASP A 65 -1.73 -8.66 19.82
N THR A 66 -0.93 -9.30 18.97
CA THR A 66 0.52 -9.39 19.18
C THR A 66 1.16 -8.01 19.00
N ILE A 67 0.82 -7.30 17.93
CA ILE A 67 1.31 -5.95 17.64
C ILE A 67 0.97 -4.98 18.78
N ASP A 68 -0.26 -5.02 19.30
CA ASP A 68 -0.71 -4.14 20.39
C ASP A 68 -0.02 -4.41 21.73
N LYS A 69 0.65 -5.57 21.87
CA LYS A 69 1.42 -5.97 23.07
C LYS A 69 2.92 -5.80 22.91
N LEU A 70 3.42 -5.44 21.73
CA LEU A 70 4.83 -5.09 21.55
C LEU A 70 5.08 -3.72 22.16
N ASP A 71 6.30 -3.51 22.65
CA ASP A 71 6.72 -2.17 23.06
C ASP A 71 6.80 -1.28 21.81
N GLN A 72 6.59 0.03 22.01
CA GLN A 72 6.56 0.98 20.91
C GLN A 72 7.90 1.06 20.15
N ASP A 73 9.03 0.98 20.85
CA ASP A 73 10.37 0.96 20.27
C ASP A 73 10.60 -0.30 19.43
N VAL A 74 10.19 -1.47 19.95
CA VAL A 74 10.25 -2.73 19.20
C VAL A 74 9.38 -2.66 17.94
N PHE A 75 8.18 -2.08 18.03
CA PHE A 75 7.30 -1.91 16.87
C PHE A 75 7.86 -0.92 15.84
N GLN A 76 8.51 0.16 16.31
CA GLN A 76 9.19 1.14 15.47
C GLN A 76 10.36 0.51 14.71
N ASP A 77 11.22 -0.25 15.38
CA ASP A 77 12.35 -0.96 14.75
C ASP A 77 11.88 -1.94 13.67
N LEU A 78 10.85 -2.73 13.98
CA LEU A 78 10.24 -3.62 12.99
C LEU A 78 9.65 -2.85 11.81
N SER A 79 9.13 -1.64 12.05
CA SER A 79 8.57 -0.79 10.98
C SER A 79 9.67 -0.28 10.07
N ILE A 80 10.82 0.10 10.63
CA ILE A 80 12.02 0.49 9.90
C ILE A 80 12.53 -0.69 9.06
N ASP A 81 12.62 -1.89 9.63
CA ASP A 81 13.02 -3.11 8.91
C ASP A 81 12.10 -3.40 7.71
N LEU A 82 10.79 -3.32 7.92
CA LEU A 82 9.80 -3.56 6.88
C LEU A 82 9.93 -2.53 5.75
N LEU A 83 9.92 -1.24 6.09
CA LEU A 83 9.98 -0.15 5.11
C LEU A 83 11.32 -0.15 4.34
N THR A 84 12.43 -0.46 5.02
CA THR A 84 13.75 -0.64 4.40
C THR A 84 13.74 -1.79 3.39
N THR A 85 13.09 -2.89 3.73
CA THR A 85 12.90 -4.02 2.81
C THR A 85 12.09 -3.59 1.59
N ILE A 86 10.96 -2.90 1.79
CA ILE A 86 10.07 -2.47 0.71
C ILE A 86 10.79 -1.50 -0.23
N VAL A 87 11.48 -0.47 0.28
CA VAL A 87 12.17 0.52 -0.57
C VAL A 87 13.33 -0.09 -1.38
N GLY A 88 13.94 -1.17 -0.87
CA GLY A 88 14.97 -1.95 -1.57
C GLY A 88 14.48 -2.68 -2.81
N LEU A 89 13.17 -3.00 -2.88
CA LEU A 89 12.57 -3.73 -4.01
C LEU A 89 12.70 -2.96 -5.34
N ARG A 90 12.59 -3.68 -6.47
CA ARG A 90 12.62 -3.06 -7.81
C ARG A 90 11.35 -2.29 -8.15
N ALA A 91 10.19 -2.77 -7.70
CA ALA A 91 8.89 -2.22 -8.07
C ALA A 91 8.71 -0.74 -7.67
N PRO A 92 9.03 -0.28 -6.44
CA PRO A 92 8.81 1.11 -6.03
C PRO A 92 9.42 2.18 -6.93
N ARG A 93 10.55 1.87 -7.59
CA ARG A 93 11.24 2.78 -8.50
C ARG A 93 10.48 3.00 -9.81
N LYS A 94 9.63 2.05 -10.18
CA LYS A 94 8.81 2.03 -11.41
C LYS A 94 7.34 2.40 -11.15
N LEU A 95 6.91 2.32 -9.89
CA LEU A 95 5.57 2.65 -9.45
C LEU A 95 5.41 4.17 -9.28
N HIS A 96 4.24 4.69 -9.67
CA HIS A 96 3.93 6.11 -9.53
C HIS A 96 3.81 6.52 -8.07
N SER A 97 4.25 7.74 -7.77
CA SER A 97 4.07 8.39 -6.47
C SER A 97 2.59 8.68 -6.20
N VAL A 98 2.21 8.70 -4.92
CA VAL A 98 0.90 9.15 -4.42
C VAL A 98 0.88 10.66 -4.17
N GLY A 99 2.05 11.21 -3.81
CA GLY A 99 2.22 12.63 -3.52
C GLY A 99 2.99 13.39 -4.59
N ILE A 100 3.87 14.29 -4.13
CA ILE A 100 4.70 15.16 -4.98
C ILE A 100 6.00 14.44 -5.42
N GLY A 101 6.18 13.17 -5.04
CA GLY A 101 7.37 12.39 -5.36
C GLY A 101 7.45 12.02 -6.86
N LYS A 102 8.66 11.66 -7.31
CA LYS A 102 8.87 11.11 -8.66
C LYS A 102 8.27 9.71 -8.80
N ASN A 103 8.35 8.91 -7.74
CA ASN A 103 7.94 7.52 -7.70
C ASN A 103 7.65 7.08 -6.25
N LEU A 104 7.09 5.88 -6.10
CA LEU A 104 6.71 5.34 -4.81
C LEU A 104 7.91 5.16 -3.86
N SER A 105 9.12 4.90 -4.38
CA SER A 105 10.31 4.81 -3.50
C SER A 105 10.61 6.10 -2.72
N ILE A 106 10.33 7.27 -3.30
CA ILE A 106 10.50 8.55 -2.59
C ILE A 106 9.45 8.71 -1.50
N ASP A 107 8.21 8.28 -1.76
CA ASP A 107 7.14 8.36 -0.77
C ASP A 107 7.40 7.41 0.41
N ILE A 108 7.88 6.19 0.13
CA ILE A 108 8.30 5.24 1.17
C ILE A 108 9.49 5.79 1.97
N ALA A 109 10.47 6.42 1.32
CA ALA A 109 11.61 7.03 2.03
C ALA A 109 11.16 8.16 2.97
N ARG A 110 10.16 8.95 2.59
CA ARG A 110 9.55 9.95 3.48
C ARG A 110 8.83 9.31 4.65
N LEU A 111 8.08 8.23 4.42
CA LEU A 111 7.44 7.46 5.48
C LEU A 111 8.48 6.88 6.46
N LEU A 112 9.60 6.35 5.95
CA LEU A 112 10.70 5.84 6.78
C LEU A 112 11.30 6.93 7.69
N LEU A 113 11.43 8.16 7.18
CA LEU A 113 11.85 9.30 7.99
C LEU A 113 10.80 9.66 9.04
N ALA A 114 9.52 9.64 8.68
CA ALA A 114 8.42 9.96 9.58
C ALA A 114 8.29 8.95 10.74
N VAL A 115 8.53 7.66 10.48
CA VAL A 115 8.51 6.59 11.50
C VAL A 115 9.54 6.82 12.61
N ASN A 116 10.63 7.54 12.33
CA ASN A 116 11.64 7.89 13.32
C ASN A 116 11.24 9.08 14.22
N SER A 117 10.07 9.69 14.00
CA SER A 117 9.55 10.79 14.81
C SER A 117 8.78 10.26 16.02
N ASP A 118 8.87 10.96 17.16
CA ASP A 118 8.19 10.58 18.40
C ASP A 118 6.65 10.61 18.30
N ASP A 119 6.12 11.38 17.35
CA ASP A 119 4.69 11.64 17.15
C ASP A 119 4.06 10.84 15.99
N PHE A 120 4.77 9.84 15.46
CA PHE A 120 4.28 9.06 14.33
C PHE A 120 3.05 8.19 14.68
N ASP A 121 1.96 8.34 13.92
CA ASP A 121 0.79 7.45 14.04
C ASP A 121 1.00 6.14 13.29
N PHE A 122 1.17 5.07 14.06
CA PHE A 122 1.41 3.72 13.56
C PHE A 122 0.17 3.01 13.00
N ALA A 123 -1.05 3.57 13.11
CA ALA A 123 -2.28 2.90 12.67
C ALA A 123 -2.22 2.42 11.20
N THR A 124 -1.65 3.23 10.31
CA THR A 124 -1.53 2.90 8.88
C THR A 124 -0.50 1.80 8.62
N ILE A 125 0.59 1.77 9.38
CA ILE A 125 1.64 0.73 9.27
C ILE A 125 1.17 -0.60 9.83
N LYS A 126 0.35 -0.62 10.88
CA LYS A 126 -0.21 -1.86 11.45
C LYS A 126 -0.91 -2.71 10.40
N THR A 127 -1.68 -2.09 9.51
CA THR A 127 -2.42 -2.84 8.48
C THR A 127 -1.48 -3.43 7.42
N LEU A 128 -0.42 -2.70 7.06
CA LEU A 128 0.63 -3.22 6.18
C LEU A 128 1.40 -4.40 6.82
N PHE A 129 1.68 -4.33 8.12
CA PHE A 129 2.28 -5.42 8.90
C PHE A 129 1.45 -6.70 8.80
N ILE A 130 0.15 -6.59 9.10
CA ILE A 130 -0.78 -7.71 9.06
C ILE A 130 -0.75 -8.35 7.65
N ALA A 131 -0.85 -7.55 6.59
CA ALA A 131 -0.82 -8.07 5.23
C ALA A 131 0.47 -8.85 4.89
N VAL A 132 1.63 -8.36 5.36
CA VAL A 132 2.92 -9.01 5.12
C VAL A 132 3.07 -10.29 5.95
N LEU A 133 2.63 -10.29 7.21
CA LEU A 133 2.69 -11.43 8.12
C LEU A 133 1.73 -12.54 7.68
N GLU A 134 0.54 -12.18 7.20
CA GLU A 134 -0.45 -13.11 6.64
C GLU A 134 -0.13 -13.58 5.21
N ARG A 135 1.01 -13.15 4.65
CA ARG A 135 1.44 -13.52 3.29
C ARG A 135 0.39 -13.22 2.22
N LYS A 136 -0.24 -12.04 2.32
CA LYS A 136 -1.19 -11.57 1.31
C LYS A 136 -0.52 -11.51 -0.08
N PRO A 137 -1.31 -11.60 -1.17
CA PRO A 137 -0.77 -11.45 -2.52
C PRO A 137 -0.08 -10.11 -2.72
N ASP A 138 0.94 -10.06 -3.58
CA ASP A 138 1.73 -8.84 -3.84
C ASP A 138 0.86 -7.61 -4.13
N LYS A 139 -0.20 -7.78 -4.93
CA LYS A 139 -1.14 -6.69 -5.24
C LYS A 139 -1.72 -6.05 -3.97
N GLU A 140 -2.14 -6.87 -3.02
CA GLU A 140 -2.75 -6.41 -1.78
C GLU A 140 -1.72 -5.75 -0.87
N ILE A 141 -0.51 -6.31 -0.79
CA ILE A 141 0.60 -5.67 -0.06
C ILE A 141 0.89 -4.29 -0.66
N TRP A 142 0.95 -4.16 -1.98
CA TRP A 142 1.15 -2.86 -2.62
C TRP A 142 -0.01 -1.89 -2.37
N ASP A 143 -1.26 -2.35 -2.39
CA ASP A 143 -2.40 -1.49 -2.03
C ASP A 143 -2.22 -0.92 -0.60
N TRP A 144 -1.78 -1.73 0.36
CA TRP A 144 -1.46 -1.24 1.72
C TRP A 144 -0.23 -0.33 1.80
N VAL A 145 0.79 -0.54 0.97
CA VAL A 145 1.92 0.40 0.86
C VAL A 145 1.44 1.77 0.36
N TYR A 146 0.57 1.78 -0.66
CA TYR A 146 -0.04 2.98 -1.21
C TYR A 146 -0.86 3.73 -0.15
N ASP A 147 -1.63 3.01 0.65
CA ASP A 147 -2.41 3.59 1.75
C ASP A 147 -1.49 4.16 2.85
N ALA A 148 -0.42 3.44 3.22
CA ALA A 148 0.52 3.87 4.27
C ALA A 148 1.31 5.13 3.91
N VAL A 149 1.66 5.33 2.63
CA VAL A 149 2.36 6.54 2.19
C VAL A 149 1.42 7.69 1.82
N SER A 150 0.10 7.46 1.82
CA SER A 150 -0.86 8.49 1.46
C SER A 150 -0.94 9.53 2.60
N PRO A 151 -0.73 10.82 2.33
CA PRO A 151 -0.85 11.86 3.34
C PRO A 151 -2.33 11.93 3.75
N ASN A 152 -2.70 11.63 5.00
CA ASN A 152 -4.12 11.63 5.31
C ASN A 152 -4.48 11.81 6.78
N PRO A 153 -5.53 12.60 7.05
CA PRO A 153 -6.33 12.41 8.26
C PRO A 153 -7.78 11.93 8.03
N PHE A 154 -8.34 11.83 6.80
CA PHE A 154 -9.79 11.55 6.59
C PHE A 154 -10.21 10.85 5.27
N ALA A 155 -9.46 9.90 4.74
CA ALA A 155 -9.95 9.08 3.61
C ALA A 155 -10.65 7.83 4.17
N PRO A 156 -11.98 7.72 4.06
CA PRO A 156 -12.65 6.48 4.41
C PRO A 156 -12.14 5.39 3.47
N HIS A 157 -11.83 4.21 4.03
CA HIS A 157 -11.64 2.98 3.27
C HIS A 157 -12.76 2.87 2.24
N LYS A 158 -12.45 3.12 0.96
CA LYS A 158 -13.36 2.71 -0.11
C LYS A 158 -13.31 1.21 -0.14
N SER A 159 -14.19 0.59 0.66
CA SER A 159 -14.51 -0.82 0.58
C SER A 159 -14.73 -1.15 -0.90
N ARG A 160 -13.83 -1.99 -1.42
CA ARG A 160 -13.87 -2.56 -2.77
C ARG A 160 -15.02 -3.59 -2.89
N LEU A 161 -16.22 -3.22 -2.43
CA LEU A 161 -17.40 -4.06 -2.33
C LEU A 161 -18.74 -3.32 -2.48
N ALA A 162 -18.76 -2.01 -2.77
CA ALA A 162 -19.97 -1.37 -3.29
C ALA A 162 -20.08 -1.60 -4.81
N SER A 163 -20.15 -2.87 -5.20
CA SER A 163 -20.68 -3.28 -6.50
C SER A 163 -21.62 -4.45 -6.23
N VAL A 164 -22.84 -4.32 -6.77
CA VAL A 164 -23.96 -5.29 -6.78
C VAL A 164 -24.93 -5.19 -5.60
N LYS A 165 -26.05 -4.52 -5.88
CA LYS A 165 -27.48 -4.79 -5.56
C LYS A 165 -28.19 -3.45 -5.29
N ASP A 166 -29.36 -3.12 -5.83
CA ASP A 166 -30.24 -3.64 -6.85
C ASP A 166 -31.19 -2.45 -7.12
N THR A 167 -31.63 -2.27 -8.36
CA THR A 167 -32.82 -1.48 -8.65
C THR A 167 -34.02 -2.20 -8.00
N PRO A 168 -34.98 -1.47 -7.42
CA PRO A 168 -36.28 -1.52 -8.07
C PRO A 168 -36.99 -0.16 -8.15
N GLU A 169 -37.79 -0.09 -9.20
CA GLU A 169 -38.87 0.84 -9.50
C GLU A 169 -39.74 1.20 -8.28
N GLN A 170 -40.16 2.46 -8.21
CA GLN A 170 -41.57 2.85 -8.25
C GLN A 170 -41.73 4.18 -8.99
#